data_AF-A0A6N0GWS3-F1
#
_entry.id   AF-A0A6N0GWS3-F1
#
_cell.length_a   1.000
_cell.length_b   1.000
_cell.length_c   1.000
_cell.angle_alpha   90.00
_cell.angle_beta   90.00
_cell.angle_gamma   90.00
#
_symmetry.space_group_name_H-M   'P 1'
#
loop_
_entity.id
_entity.type
_entity.pdbx_description
1 polymer ?
#
loop_
_entity_poly.entity_id
_entity_poly.type
_entity_poly.pdbx_seq_one_letter_code
_entity_poly.pdbx_strand_id
1 'polypeptide(L)'
;MDWGNAIVRSQTRNETGDIIGIDMELNLEGDFRKTKKKITWLAQPTEQNALVDVTLLDYDYLITKKKLEEGDDVADFATAVSEFSEEALADANVKDLKKGDIMQFERKG
;
A
#
# COMPACT_ATOMS: atom_id res chain seq x y z
N MET A 1 5.70 -13.43 0.82
CA MET A 1 4.38 -13.61 0.16
C MET A 1 4.54 -14.72 -0.87
N ASP A 2 4.28 -15.95 -0.46
CA ASP A 2 4.66 -17.14 -1.25
C ASP A 2 3.51 -18.15 -1.29
N TRP A 3 2.29 -17.65 -1.53
CA TRP A 3 1.06 -18.45 -1.52
C TRP A 3 0.72 -19.02 -2.91
N GLY A 4 1.67 -19.02 -3.84
CA GLY A 4 1.50 -19.53 -5.20
C GLY A 4 0.91 -18.51 -6.17
N ASN A 5 0.23 -18.99 -7.21
CA ASN A 5 -0.40 -18.16 -8.22
C ASN A 5 -1.91 -18.23 -8.12
N ALA A 6 -2.58 -17.21 -8.64
CA ALA A 6 -4.02 -17.21 -8.82
C ALA A 6 -4.35 -16.68 -10.21
N ILE A 7 -5.37 -17.27 -10.83
CA ILE A 7 -5.81 -16.93 -12.18
C ILE A 7 -7.12 -16.18 -12.07
N VAL A 8 -7.17 -14.95 -12.58
CA VAL A 8 -8.42 -14.19 -12.66
C VAL A 8 -9.36 -14.88 -13.63
N ARG A 9 -10.57 -15.23 -13.18
CA ARG A 9 -11.61 -15.88 -14.00
C ARG A 9 -12.68 -14.89 -14.43
N SER A 10 -13.12 -14.03 -13.52
CA SER A 10 -14.14 -13.01 -13.77
C SER A 10 -13.92 -11.77 -12.92
N GLN A 11 -14.54 -10.67 -13.35
CA GLN A 11 -14.64 -9.44 -12.58
C GLN A 11 -16.10 -9.00 -12.57
N THR A 12 -16.55 -8.49 -11.44
CA THR A 12 -17.91 -7.96 -11.26
C THR A 12 -17.83 -6.44 -11.22
N ARG A 13 -18.72 -5.77 -11.95
CA ARG A 13 -18.80 -4.31 -12.01
C ARG A 13 -20.16 -3.82 -11.50
N ASN A 14 -20.17 -2.66 -10.87
CA ASN A 14 -21.40 -1.97 -10.51
C ASN A 14 -22.00 -1.19 -11.72
N GLU A 15 -23.10 -0.49 -11.50
CA GLU A 15 -23.80 0.30 -12.53
C GLU A 15 -22.97 1.46 -13.10
N THR A 16 -22.04 2.02 -12.31
CA THR A 16 -21.12 3.08 -12.74
C THR A 16 -19.91 2.56 -13.52
N GLY A 17 -19.73 1.24 -13.57
CA GLY A 17 -18.65 0.56 -14.28
C GLY A 17 -17.43 0.25 -13.43
N ASP A 18 -17.45 0.56 -12.12
CA ASP A 18 -16.36 0.28 -11.19
C ASP A 18 -16.28 -1.20 -10.85
N ILE A 19 -15.06 -1.72 -10.69
CA ILE A 19 -14.83 -3.13 -10.30
C ILE A 19 -15.12 -3.26 -8.79
N ILE A 20 -16.10 -4.09 -8.44
CA ILE A 20 -16.50 -4.36 -7.05
C ILE A 20 -16.15 -5.77 -6.57
N GLY A 21 -15.68 -6.64 -7.47
CA GLY A 21 -15.29 -8.00 -7.14
C GLY A 21 -14.46 -8.64 -8.25
N ILE A 22 -13.61 -9.59 -7.86
CA ILE A 22 -12.78 -10.38 -8.76
C ILE A 22 -12.83 -11.82 -8.28
N ASP A 23 -13.23 -12.74 -9.15
CA ASP A 23 -13.15 -14.17 -8.86
C ASP A 23 -11.84 -14.71 -9.39
N MET A 24 -11.11 -15.40 -8.52
CA MET A 24 -9.80 -15.96 -8.82
C MET A 24 -9.76 -17.44 -8.49
N GLU A 25 -9.08 -18.21 -9.34
CA GLU A 25 -8.80 -19.62 -9.11
C GLU A 25 -7.38 -19.78 -8.58
N LEU A 26 -7.24 -20.42 -7.43
CA LEU A 26 -5.93 -20.71 -6.84
C LEU A 26 -5.20 -21.78 -7.66
N ASN A 27 -3.96 -21.49 -8.04
CA ASN A 27 -3.07 -22.36 -8.80
C ASN A 27 -1.72 -22.48 -8.07
N LEU A 28 -1.65 -23.39 -7.10
CA LEU A 28 -0.46 -23.61 -6.28
C LEU A 28 0.68 -24.30 -7.04
N GLU A 29 0.37 -25.05 -8.09
CA GLU A 29 1.36 -25.70 -8.96
C GLU A 29 2.00 -24.73 -9.96
N GLY A 30 1.50 -23.48 -10.01
CA GLY A 30 2.02 -22.44 -10.88
C GLY A 30 3.45 -22.02 -10.55
N ASP A 31 4.21 -21.69 -11.60
CA ASP A 31 5.55 -21.11 -11.46
C ASP A 31 5.46 -19.59 -11.26
N PHE A 32 5.58 -19.16 -10.01
CA PHE A 32 5.50 -17.74 -9.63
C PHE A 32 6.54 -16.85 -10.32
N ARG A 33 7.64 -17.41 -10.83
CA ARG A 33 8.65 -16.63 -11.57
C ARG A 33 8.14 -16.17 -12.93
N LYS A 34 7.18 -16.90 -13.51
CA LYS A 34 6.54 -16.55 -14.79
C LYS A 34 5.40 -15.55 -14.61
N THR A 35 4.97 -15.30 -13.38
CA THR A 35 3.88 -14.38 -13.07
C THR A 35 4.40 -12.94 -13.04
N LYS A 36 3.98 -12.14 -14.03
CA LYS A 36 4.41 -10.74 -14.18
C LYS A 36 3.82 -9.80 -13.13
N LYS A 37 2.58 -10.05 -12.70
CA LYS A 37 1.85 -9.20 -11.75
C LYS A 37 1.96 -9.80 -10.36
N LYS A 38 2.46 -9.03 -9.40
CA LYS A 38 2.54 -9.41 -7.98
C LYS A 38 1.73 -8.39 -7.18
N ILE A 39 0.91 -8.88 -6.27
CA ILE A 39 0.05 -8.07 -5.42
C ILE A 39 0.28 -8.43 -3.96
N THR A 40 -0.05 -7.49 -3.07
CA THR A 40 -0.28 -7.78 -1.65
C THR A 40 -1.79 -7.87 -1.40
N TRP A 41 -2.18 -8.60 -0.37
CA TRP A 41 -3.59 -8.83 -0.02
C TRP A 41 -3.75 -8.97 1.49
N LEU A 42 -4.96 -8.68 1.95
CA LEU A 42 -5.40 -8.92 3.32
C LEU A 42 -6.49 -9.99 3.29
N ALA A 43 -6.46 -10.89 4.26
CA ALA A 43 -7.52 -11.88 4.40
C ALA A 43 -8.84 -11.19 4.73
N GLN A 44 -9.95 -11.84 4.38
CA GLN A 44 -11.26 -11.37 4.82
C GLN A 44 -11.28 -11.30 6.35
N PRO A 45 -11.70 -10.16 6.95
CA PRO A 45 -11.71 -10.00 8.39
C PRO A 45 -12.61 -11.03 9.07
N THR A 46 -12.16 -11.53 10.22
CA THR A 46 -12.99 -12.31 11.15
C THR A 46 -13.08 -11.58 12.49
N GLU A 47 -13.94 -12.03 13.41
CA GLU A 47 -14.00 -11.44 14.75
C GLU A 47 -12.66 -11.54 15.49
N GLN A 48 -11.93 -12.65 15.29
CA GLN A 48 -10.63 -12.88 15.93
C GLN A 48 -9.50 -12.11 15.23
N ASN A 49 -9.58 -11.95 13.91
CA ASN A 49 -8.58 -11.30 13.07
C ASN A 49 -9.21 -10.15 12.29
N ALA A 50 -9.72 -9.16 13.01
CA ALA A 50 -10.25 -7.95 12.41
C ALA A 50 -9.10 -7.11 11.81
N LEU A 51 -9.32 -6.61 10.59
CA LEU A 51 -8.43 -5.62 9.98
C LEU A 51 -8.42 -4.34 10.83
N VAL A 52 -7.35 -3.57 10.67
CA VAL A 52 -7.09 -2.36 11.45
C VAL A 52 -7.16 -1.16 10.52
N ASP A 53 -8.01 -0.19 10.87
CA ASP A 53 -8.00 1.11 10.22
C ASP A 53 -6.70 1.82 10.57
N VAL A 54 -5.95 2.22 9.55
CA VAL A 54 -4.69 2.94 9.69
C VAL A 54 -4.66 4.12 8.74
N THR A 55 -3.98 5.18 9.16
CA THR A 55 -3.62 6.29 8.29
C THR A 55 -2.16 6.13 7.91
N LEU A 56 -1.89 5.96 6.60
CA LEU A 56 -0.55 5.93 6.06
C LEU A 56 -0.11 7.36 5.76
N LEU A 57 1.03 7.75 6.32
CA LEU A 57 1.65 9.05 6.08
C LEU A 57 2.90 8.86 5.22
N ASP A 58 2.80 9.27 3.96
CA ASP A 58 3.91 9.34 3.02
C ASP A 58 4.48 10.76 3.01
N TYR A 59 5.81 10.86 3.01
CA TYR A 59 6.50 12.15 3.10
C TYR A 59 7.39 12.38 1.87
N ASP A 60 7.32 13.58 1.31
CA ASP A 60 8.22 14.06 0.26
C ASP A 60 9.30 14.99 0.86
N TYR A 61 10.25 15.41 0.03
CA TYR A 61 11.25 16.38 0.40
C TYR A 61 10.61 17.70 0.87
N LEU A 62 11.14 18.28 1.94
CA LEU A 62 10.68 19.57 2.46
C LEU A 62 10.98 20.74 1.52
N ILE A 63 12.04 20.63 0.72
CA ILE A 63 12.46 21.65 -0.23
C ILE A 63 12.66 21.05 -1.61
N THR A 64 12.37 21.85 -2.63
CA THR A 64 12.49 21.49 -4.04
C THR A 64 13.91 21.67 -4.58
N LYS A 65 14.77 22.40 -3.86
CA LYS A 65 16.17 22.65 -4.23
C LYS A 65 17.11 21.77 -3.41
N LYS A 66 17.98 21.01 -4.08
CA LYS A 66 18.93 20.06 -3.45
C LYS A 66 19.85 20.73 -2.41
N LYS A 67 20.24 21.98 -2.65
CA LYS A 67 21.07 22.78 -1.76
C LYS A 67 20.72 24.25 -1.94
N LEU A 68 20.42 24.93 -0.83
CA LEU A 68 20.25 26.39 -0.81
C LEU A 68 21.63 27.06 -0.83
N GLU A 69 21.74 28.14 -1.58
CA GLU A 69 22.92 28.99 -1.68
C GLU A 69 22.74 30.25 -0.85
N GLU A 70 23.84 30.98 -0.65
CA GLU A 70 23.81 32.25 0.08
C GLU A 70 22.90 33.26 -0.63
N GLY A 71 21.89 33.76 0.09
CA GLY A 71 20.90 34.69 -0.43
C GLY A 71 19.57 34.06 -0.86
N ASP A 72 19.43 32.73 -0.87
CA ASP A 72 18.14 32.08 -1.07
C ASP A 72 17.23 32.24 0.16
N ASP A 73 15.93 32.47 -0.07
CA ASP A 73 14.90 32.31 0.96
C ASP A 73 14.31 30.90 0.88
N VAL A 74 14.30 30.18 2.02
CA VAL A 74 13.74 28.82 2.13
C VAL A 74 12.27 28.79 1.70
N ALA A 75 11.52 29.86 1.99
CA ALA A 75 10.10 29.95 1.67
C ALA A 75 9.83 29.81 0.17
N ASP A 76 10.74 30.31 -0.67
CA ASP A 76 10.63 30.25 -2.13
C ASP A 76 10.83 28.82 -2.68
N PHE A 77 11.46 27.94 -1.90
CA PHE A 77 11.78 26.57 -2.31
C PHE A 77 11.03 25.51 -1.51
N ALA A 78 10.15 25.89 -0.59
CA ALA A 78 9.34 24.95 0.19
C ALA A 78 8.45 24.11 -0.73
N THR A 79 8.43 22.79 -0.52
CA THR A 79 7.54 21.89 -1.26
C THR A 79 6.10 22.14 -0.84
N ALA A 80 5.24 22.48 -1.82
CA ALA A 80 3.86 22.88 -1.56
C ALA A 80 3.03 21.80 -0.82
N VAL A 81 3.29 20.52 -1.12
CA VAL A 81 2.68 19.38 -0.44
C VAL A 81 3.78 18.37 -0.16
N SER A 82 4.16 18.21 1.11
CA SER A 82 5.23 17.29 1.55
C SER A 82 4.74 16.16 2.45
N GLU A 83 3.46 16.18 2.84
CA GLU A 83 2.82 15.10 3.60
C GLU A 83 1.57 14.66 2.84
N PHE A 84 1.43 13.35 2.67
CA PHE A 84 0.32 12.71 2.00
C PHE A 84 -0.31 11.70 2.97
N SER A 85 -1.60 11.83 3.20
CA SER A 85 -2.37 10.97 4.11
C SER A 85 -3.29 10.07 3.31
N GLU A 86 -3.21 8.77 3.54
CA GLU A 86 -4.09 7.78 2.92
C GLU A 86 -4.72 6.89 4.00
N GLU A 87 -6.05 6.85 4.03
CA GLU A 87 -6.78 5.90 4.88
C GLU A 87 -6.68 4.50 4.26
N ALA A 88 -6.30 3.52 5.08
CA ALA A 88 -6.07 2.16 4.65
C ALA A 88 -6.50 1.14 5.70
N LEU A 89 -6.58 -0.12 5.26
CA LEU A 89 -6.72 -1.26 6.15
C LEU A 89 -5.37 -1.98 6.26
N ALA A 90 -5.04 -2.43 7.46
CA ALA A 90 -3.85 -3.22 7.73
C ALA A 90 -4.20 -4.54 8.45
N ASP A 91 -3.27 -5.47 8.40
CA ASP A 91 -3.36 -6.75 9.11
C ASP A 91 -3.32 -6.54 10.64
N ALA A 92 -3.93 -7.44 11.40
CA ALA A 92 -4.02 -7.36 12.86
C ALA A 92 -2.67 -7.24 13.57
N ASN A 93 -1.58 -7.74 12.96
CA ASN A 93 -0.23 -7.66 13.50
C ASN A 93 0.25 -6.23 13.78
N VAL A 94 -0.32 -5.21 13.13
CA VAL A 94 0.11 -3.82 13.36
C VAL A 94 -0.31 -3.28 14.73
N LYS A 95 -1.26 -3.93 15.42
CA LYS A 95 -1.75 -3.48 16.75
C LYS A 95 -0.67 -3.53 17.83
N ASP A 96 0.31 -4.42 17.66
CA ASP A 96 1.35 -4.66 18.65
C ASP A 96 2.61 -3.81 18.41
N LEU A 97 2.63 -3.02 17.33
CA LEU A 97 3.74 -2.13 17.00
C LEU A 97 3.84 -1.00 18.01
N LYS A 98 5.08 -0.65 18.35
CA LYS A 98 5.44 0.46 19.21
C LYS A 98 6.01 1.59 18.39
N LYS A 99 5.94 2.80 18.94
CA LYS A 99 6.58 3.97 18.33
C LYS A 99 8.07 3.71 18.13
N GLY A 100 8.52 3.84 16.89
CA GLY A 100 9.91 3.63 16.50
C GLY A 100 10.20 2.22 15.98
N ASP A 101 9.22 1.31 16.00
CA ASP A 101 9.36 0.03 15.31
C ASP A 101 9.45 0.28 13.80
N ILE A 102 10.34 -0.46 13.15
CA ILE A 102 10.57 -0.37 11.71
C ILE A 102 10.08 -1.67 11.08
N MET A 103 9.14 -1.53 10.16
CA MET A 103 8.60 -2.61 9.36
C MET A 103 8.41 -2.14 7.92
N GLN A 104 8.16 -3.09 7.03
CA GLN A 104 7.86 -2.84 5.63
C GLN A 104 6.44 -3.29 5.33
N PHE A 105 5.64 -2.40 4.74
CA PHE A 105 4.42 -2.83 4.07
C PHE A 105 4.79 -3.32 2.68
N GLU A 106 4.58 -4.62 2.44
CA GLU A 106 4.93 -5.27 1.20
C GLU A 106 4.40 -4.51 -0.02
N ARG A 107 5.34 -4.02 -0.84
CA ARG A 107 5.10 -3.24 -2.06
C ARG A 107 4.42 -1.86 -1.87
N LYS A 108 4.42 -1.30 -0.67
CA LYS A 108 4.00 0.10 -0.40
C LYS A 108 5.19 0.95 0.07
N GLY A 109 6.14 0.38 0.82
CA GLY A 109 7.35 1.02 1.32
C GLY A 109 8.03 0.14 2.35
#